data_AF-A0A2K1E6U3-F1
#
_entry.id   AF-A0A2K1E6U3-F1
#
_cell.length_a   1.000
_cell.length_b   1.000
_cell.length_c   1.000
_cell.angle_alpha   90.00
_cell.angle_beta   90.00
_cell.angle_gamma   90.00
#
_symmetry.space_group_name_H-M   'P 1'
#
loop_
_entity.id
_entity.type
_entity.pdbx_description
1 polymer ?
#
loop_
_entity_poly.entity_id
_entity_poly.type
_entity_poly.pdbx_seq_one_letter_code
_entity_poly.pdbx_strand_id
1 'polypeptide(L)'
;MRRDGYRDGYREARRDQRQSRYYDGRRWHDYNRWDSRGWRNNNRYDWQRYRHSNRNVYRLGRYYSPYRDYRYRRLSIGFQLGSLFFGSRYQINDPWRYRLPAVYGPYRWVRYYDDVMLVDIYSGEVVDVIYDFFW
;
A
#
# COMPACT_ATOMS: atom_id res chain seq x y z
N MET A 1 -30.90 -18.76 18.26
CA MET A 1 -29.51 -18.99 18.73
C MET A 1 -28.54 -18.25 17.81
N ARG A 2 -27.78 -17.27 18.36
CA ARG A 2 -26.33 -16.97 18.16
C ARG A 2 -25.76 -16.95 16.71
N ARG A 3 -24.91 -16.03 16.25
CA ARG A 3 -23.87 -15.26 16.97
C ARG A 3 -23.28 -14.16 16.06
N ASP A 4 -22.72 -13.19 16.76
CA ASP A 4 -21.99 -11.98 16.45
C ASP A 4 -20.80 -12.10 15.47
N GLY A 5 -20.39 -10.95 14.90
CA GLY A 5 -19.09 -10.84 14.24
C GLY A 5 -18.77 -9.54 13.46
N TYR A 6 -19.68 -8.56 13.38
CA TYR A 6 -19.51 -7.37 12.51
C TYR A 6 -19.06 -6.10 13.25
N ARG A 7 -18.05 -6.16 14.12
CA ARG A 7 -17.73 -4.99 14.96
C ARG A 7 -16.26 -4.71 15.29
N ASP A 8 -15.30 -5.11 14.46
CA ASP A 8 -13.89 -4.83 14.80
C ASP A 8 -13.12 -3.95 13.80
N GLY A 9 -13.52 -3.89 12.53
CA GLY A 9 -12.78 -3.10 11.51
C GLY A 9 -12.92 -1.57 11.60
N TYR A 10 -13.91 -1.04 12.32
CA TYR A 10 -14.19 0.40 12.39
C TYR A 10 -13.40 1.13 13.48
N ARG A 11 -12.89 0.42 14.49
CA ARG A 11 -12.17 1.03 15.62
C ARG A 11 -10.75 1.43 15.26
N GLU A 12 -10.09 0.67 14.39
CA GLU A 12 -8.71 0.91 13.97
C GLU A 12 -8.61 2.15 13.07
N ALA A 13 -9.54 2.29 12.11
CA ALA A 13 -9.65 3.46 11.24
C ALA A 13 -9.80 4.79 12.00
N ARG A 14 -10.44 4.77 13.18
CA ARG A 14 -10.57 5.96 14.06
C ARG A 14 -9.28 6.32 14.79
N ARG A 15 -8.39 5.36 15.02
CA ARG A 15 -7.10 5.58 15.71
C ARG A 15 -6.11 6.24 14.76
N ASP A 16 -6.05 5.78 13.52
CA ASP A 16 -5.18 6.33 12.47
C ASP A 16 -5.60 7.75 12.07
N GLN A 17 -6.90 8.03 11.99
CA GLN A 17 -7.43 9.37 11.70
C GLN A 17 -7.07 10.42 12.76
N ARG A 18 -6.92 10.03 14.03
CA ARG A 18 -6.52 10.96 15.10
C ARG A 18 -5.06 11.40 14.98
N GLN A 19 -4.19 10.54 14.44
CA GLN A 19 -2.78 10.84 14.26
C GLN A 19 -2.55 11.75 13.04
N SER A 20 -3.41 11.66 12.03
CA SER A 20 -3.38 12.48 10.81
C SER A 20 -3.65 13.98 11.05
N ARG A 21 -4.32 14.37 12.15
CA ARG A 21 -4.71 15.79 12.39
C ARG A 21 -3.60 16.68 12.96
N TYR A 22 -2.46 16.13 13.37
CA TYR A 22 -1.40 16.88 14.07
C TYR A 22 -0.11 17.05 13.27
N TYR A 23 -0.04 16.55 12.05
CA TYR A 23 1.16 16.65 11.22
C TYR A 23 0.99 17.72 10.15
N ASP A 24 1.55 18.90 10.44
CA ASP A 24 1.80 19.97 9.47
C ASP A 24 2.70 19.42 8.35
N GLY A 25 2.09 19.11 7.20
CA GLY A 25 2.72 18.47 6.03
C GLY A 25 3.85 19.29 5.39
N ARG A 26 4.12 20.50 5.87
CA ARG A 26 5.17 21.39 5.35
C ARG A 26 6.59 20.96 5.72
N ARG A 27 6.78 20.15 6.76
CA ARG A 27 8.12 19.81 7.29
C ARG A 27 8.77 18.57 6.68
N TRP A 28 8.04 17.79 5.88
CA TRP A 28 8.54 16.53 5.28
C TRP A 28 8.96 16.65 3.82
N HIS A 29 8.72 17.81 3.19
CA HIS A 29 9.04 18.05 1.77
C HIS A 29 10.54 17.93 1.43
N ASP A 30 11.43 17.90 2.43
CA ASP A 30 12.88 17.73 2.25
C ASP A 30 13.36 16.26 2.36
N TYR A 31 12.49 15.30 2.69
CA TYR A 31 12.87 13.90 2.53
C TYR A 31 12.90 13.59 1.04
N ASN A 32 14.12 13.39 0.52
CA ASN A 32 14.42 12.89 -0.82
C ASN A 32 13.22 12.12 -1.38
N ARG A 33 12.56 12.73 -2.37
CA ARG A 33 11.45 12.15 -3.13
C ARG A 33 11.80 10.69 -3.41
N TRP A 34 10.86 9.78 -3.15
CA TRP A 34 11.08 8.35 -3.34
C TRP A 34 11.76 8.06 -4.70
N ASP A 35 12.96 7.47 -4.68
CA ASP A 35 13.72 7.20 -5.89
C ASP A 35 13.24 5.93 -6.58
N SER A 36 12.10 6.06 -7.26
CA SER A 36 11.46 5.01 -8.03
C SER A 36 12.38 4.37 -9.09
N ARG A 37 13.33 5.13 -9.64
CA ARG A 37 14.22 4.67 -10.71
C ARG A 37 15.42 3.91 -10.16
N GLY A 38 16.07 4.43 -9.12
CA GLY A 38 17.26 3.81 -8.55
C GLY A 38 17.00 2.42 -8.00
N TRP A 39 15.88 2.22 -7.30
CA TRP A 39 15.57 0.90 -6.75
C TRP A 39 15.19 -0.12 -7.84
N ARG A 40 14.47 0.30 -8.90
CA ARG A 40 14.11 -0.58 -10.02
C ARG A 40 15.33 -1.03 -10.83
N ASN A 41 16.38 -0.22 -10.87
CA ASN A 41 17.63 -0.56 -11.54
C ASN A 41 18.54 -1.48 -10.71
N ASN A 42 18.18 -1.79 -9.46
CA ASN A 42 18.97 -2.64 -8.58
C ASN A 42 18.44 -4.08 -8.59
N ASN A 43 19.28 -5.01 -9.07
CA ASN A 43 18.98 -6.44 -9.17
C ASN A 43 18.53 -7.10 -7.85
N ARG A 44 18.88 -6.53 -6.69
CA ARG A 44 18.39 -6.99 -5.38
C ARG A 44 16.85 -6.92 -5.28
N TYR A 45 16.23 -5.98 -5.99
CA TYR A 45 14.80 -5.71 -6.01
C TYR A 45 14.12 -6.19 -7.30
N ASP A 46 14.74 -7.12 -8.03
CA ASP A 46 14.17 -7.75 -9.23
C ASP A 46 12.97 -8.64 -8.86
N TRP A 47 11.84 -7.98 -8.65
CA TRP A 47 10.57 -8.59 -8.32
C TRP A 47 9.98 -9.35 -9.51
N GLN A 48 10.28 -8.94 -10.74
CA GLN A 48 9.72 -9.54 -11.96
C GLN A 48 10.24 -10.97 -12.09
N ARG A 49 11.56 -11.14 -12.09
CA ARG A 49 12.19 -12.47 -12.14
C ARG A 49 11.79 -13.33 -10.95
N TYR A 50 11.79 -12.75 -9.74
CA TYR A 50 11.42 -13.49 -8.53
C TYR A 50 9.94 -13.93 -8.56
N ARG A 51 9.02 -13.11 -9.08
CA ARG A 51 7.60 -13.44 -9.27
C ARG A 51 7.40 -14.60 -10.24
N HIS A 52 8.18 -14.65 -11.32
CA HIS A 52 8.09 -15.74 -12.28
C HIS A 52 8.44 -17.11 -11.67
N SER A 53 9.46 -17.17 -10.80
CA SER A 53 9.88 -18.39 -10.11
C SER A 53 9.11 -18.68 -8.81
N ASN A 54 8.51 -17.67 -8.18
CA ASN A 54 7.84 -17.79 -6.87
C ASN A 54 6.36 -17.40 -6.95
N ARG A 55 5.63 -17.93 -7.93
CA ARG A 55 4.24 -17.53 -8.20
C ARG A 55 3.32 -17.59 -6.97
N ASN A 56 3.51 -18.59 -6.12
CA ASN A 56 2.71 -18.78 -4.91
C ASN A 56 2.85 -17.63 -3.91
N VAL A 57 3.99 -16.92 -3.90
CA VAL A 57 4.18 -15.74 -3.04
C VAL A 57 3.31 -14.59 -3.52
N TYR A 58 3.13 -14.43 -4.83
CA TYR A 58 2.40 -13.33 -5.45
C TYR A 58 0.90 -13.61 -5.65
N ARG A 59 0.44 -14.83 -5.35
CA ARG A 59 -0.97 -15.21 -5.35
C ARG A 59 -1.59 -14.91 -4.01
N LEU A 60 -1.83 -13.63 -3.73
CA LEU A 60 -2.59 -13.28 -2.55
C LEU A 60 -4.06 -13.67 -2.76
N GLY A 61 -4.69 -14.13 -1.68
CA GLY A 61 -6.12 -14.42 -1.69
C GLY A 61 -6.97 -13.22 -2.12
N ARG A 62 -8.26 -13.48 -2.27
CA ARG A 62 -9.24 -12.53 -2.78
C ARG A 62 -9.07 -11.13 -2.17
N TYR A 63 -8.98 -10.12 -3.05
CA TYR A 63 -9.03 -8.74 -2.63
C TYR A 63 -10.45 -8.36 -2.23
N TYR A 64 -10.59 -7.70 -1.09
CA TYR A 64 -11.86 -7.17 -0.60
C TYR A 64 -11.75 -5.66 -0.57
N SER A 65 -12.48 -4.98 -1.45
CA SER A 65 -12.53 -3.52 -1.44
C SER A 65 -13.07 -3.00 -0.09
N PRO A 66 -12.50 -1.92 0.47
CA PRO A 66 -13.04 -1.29 1.67
C PRO A 66 -14.44 -0.69 1.47
N TYR A 67 -14.84 -0.43 0.22
CA TYR A 67 -16.15 0.11 -0.14
C TYR A 67 -16.92 -0.92 -0.98
N ARG A 68 -18.19 -1.16 -0.63
CA ARG A 68 -19.06 -2.18 -1.25
C ARG A 68 -19.23 -2.00 -2.77
N ASP A 69 -19.39 -0.76 -3.22
CA ASP A 69 -19.69 -0.46 -4.63
C ASP A 69 -18.48 0.06 -5.40
N TYR A 70 -17.30 0.00 -4.78
CA TYR A 70 -16.08 0.42 -5.43
C TYR A 70 -15.53 -0.67 -6.31
N ARG A 71 -15.22 -0.29 -7.55
CA ARG A 71 -14.62 -1.15 -8.55
C ARG A 71 -13.18 -0.74 -8.80
N TYR A 72 -12.39 -1.70 -9.27
CA TYR A 72 -11.03 -1.42 -9.70
C TYR A 72 -11.02 -0.27 -10.72
N ARG A 73 -10.09 0.65 -10.49
CA ARG A 73 -9.68 1.67 -11.44
C ARG A 73 -8.16 1.78 -11.37
N ARG A 74 -7.54 1.97 -12.53
CA ARG A 74 -6.10 2.16 -12.62
C ARG A 74 -5.72 3.52 -12.02
N LEU A 75 -4.88 3.53 -10.99
CA LEU A 75 -4.45 4.74 -10.31
C LEU A 75 -3.05 5.16 -10.76
N SER A 76 -2.81 6.45 -10.88
CA SER A 76 -1.51 7.02 -11.28
C SER A 76 -0.80 7.65 -10.09
N ILE A 77 0.52 7.87 -10.25
CA ILE A 77 1.33 8.63 -9.29
C ILE A 77 0.75 10.05 -9.12
N GLY A 78 0.76 10.56 -7.89
CA GLY A 78 0.19 11.85 -7.48
C GLY A 78 -1.31 11.79 -7.15
N PHE A 79 -1.96 10.64 -7.36
CA PHE A 79 -3.37 10.48 -6.99
C PHE A 79 -3.56 10.35 -5.47
N GLN A 80 -4.64 10.92 -4.93
CA GLN A 80 -4.99 10.77 -3.52
C GLN A 80 -5.87 9.55 -3.30
N LEU A 81 -5.30 8.54 -2.66
CA LEU A 81 -6.00 7.33 -2.27
C LEU A 81 -6.85 7.59 -1.02
N GLY A 82 -8.07 7.03 -0.97
CA GLY A 82 -8.91 7.14 0.23
C GLY A 82 -8.32 6.34 1.39
N SER A 83 -8.40 6.88 2.61
CA SER A 83 -7.75 6.32 3.81
C SER A 83 -8.01 4.84 4.08
N LEU A 84 -9.22 4.35 3.77
CA LEU A 84 -9.55 2.95 3.96
C LEU A 84 -8.76 2.00 3.05
N PHE A 85 -8.26 2.44 1.90
CA PHE A 85 -7.48 1.60 0.98
C PHE A 85 -6.04 1.37 1.44
N PHE A 86 -5.51 2.22 2.32
CA PHE A 86 -4.15 2.09 2.86
C PHE A 86 -4.11 1.81 4.37
N GLY A 87 -5.24 1.44 4.97
CA GLY A 87 -5.27 0.94 6.34
C GLY A 87 -4.44 -0.34 6.51
N SER A 88 -4.04 -0.66 7.75
CA SER A 88 -3.09 -1.73 8.11
C SER A 88 -3.29 -3.05 7.36
N ARG A 89 -4.55 -3.46 7.12
CA ARG A 89 -4.91 -4.70 6.40
C ARG A 89 -4.46 -4.77 4.94
N TYR A 90 -4.19 -3.64 4.31
CA TYR A 90 -3.74 -3.55 2.92
C TYR A 90 -2.24 -3.22 2.82
N GLN A 91 -1.61 -2.86 3.93
CA GLN A 91 -0.18 -2.58 3.97
C GLN A 91 0.62 -3.88 3.86
N ILE A 92 1.72 -3.83 3.10
CA ILE A 92 2.68 -4.92 2.99
C ILE A 92 3.69 -4.75 4.12
N ASN A 93 3.53 -5.58 5.15
CA ASN A 93 4.39 -5.55 6.33
C ASN A 93 5.80 -6.09 6.06
N ASP A 94 5.96 -6.96 5.07
CA ASP A 94 7.26 -7.50 4.65
C ASP A 94 7.50 -7.23 3.15
N PRO A 95 8.08 -6.06 2.81
CA PRO A 95 8.42 -5.71 1.43
C PRO A 95 9.46 -6.64 0.82
N TRP A 96 10.41 -7.12 1.64
CA TRP A 96 11.54 -7.93 1.19
C TRP A 96 11.11 -9.26 0.61
N ARG A 97 10.06 -9.87 1.17
CA ARG A 97 9.42 -11.07 0.64
C ARG A 97 9.01 -10.94 -0.84
N TYR A 98 8.70 -9.74 -1.28
CA TYR A 98 8.29 -9.44 -2.65
C TYR A 98 9.36 -8.72 -3.47
N ARG A 99 10.60 -8.66 -2.97
CA ARG A 99 11.71 -7.89 -3.56
C ARG A 99 11.40 -6.41 -3.67
N LEU A 100 10.53 -5.90 -2.81
CA LEU A 100 10.31 -4.47 -2.68
C LEU A 100 11.32 -3.89 -1.67
N PRO A 101 11.87 -2.70 -1.92
CA PRO A 101 12.72 -2.01 -0.96
C PRO A 101 11.95 -1.67 0.31
N ALA A 102 12.68 -1.66 1.43
CA ALA A 102 12.19 -1.06 2.66
C ALA A 102 11.89 0.43 2.44
N VAL A 103 10.88 0.91 3.13
CA VAL A 103 10.34 2.27 2.99
C VAL A 103 10.67 3.06 4.25
N TYR A 104 10.91 4.36 4.09
CA TYR A 104 11.24 5.27 5.19
C TYR A 104 10.09 6.22 5.49
N GLY A 105 10.07 6.76 6.71
CA GLY A 105 9.09 7.77 7.12
C GLY A 105 7.63 7.28 6.97
N PRO A 106 6.74 8.09 6.37
CA PRO A 106 5.32 7.79 6.26
C PRO A 106 4.97 6.84 5.11
N TYR A 107 5.92 6.46 4.26
CA TYR A 107 5.62 5.65 3.10
C TYR A 107 5.31 4.20 3.48
N ARG A 108 4.26 3.63 2.88
CA ARG A 108 3.91 2.21 3.02
C ARG A 108 3.60 1.63 1.65
N TRP A 109 4.12 0.43 1.38
CA TRP A 109 3.63 -0.37 0.27
C TRP A 109 2.24 -0.89 0.60
N VAL A 110 1.29 -0.69 -0.29
CA VAL A 110 -0.12 -0.98 -0.10
C VAL A 110 -0.61 -1.80 -1.29
N ARG A 111 -1.27 -2.91 -1.02
CA ARG A 111 -1.96 -3.71 -2.03
C ARG A 111 -3.26 -3.02 -2.43
N TYR A 112 -3.47 -2.91 -3.73
CA TYR A 112 -4.71 -2.45 -4.30
C TYR A 112 -5.09 -3.35 -5.47
N TYR A 113 -6.04 -4.25 -5.22
CA TYR A 113 -6.34 -5.36 -6.13
C TYR A 113 -5.06 -6.15 -6.45
N ASP A 114 -4.68 -6.20 -7.73
CA ASP A 114 -3.49 -6.90 -8.21
C ASP A 114 -2.28 -5.95 -8.38
N ASP A 115 -2.47 -4.67 -8.08
CA ASP A 115 -1.42 -3.66 -8.08
C ASP A 115 -0.82 -3.50 -6.67
N VAL A 116 0.42 -3.01 -6.64
CA VAL A 116 1.04 -2.52 -5.41
C VAL A 116 1.42 -1.05 -5.59
N MET A 117 1.11 -0.25 -4.59
CA MET A 117 1.33 1.19 -4.59
C MET A 117 2.15 1.60 -3.39
N LEU A 118 3.01 2.60 -3.55
CA LEU A 118 3.64 3.28 -2.43
C LEU A 118 2.80 4.49 -2.06
N VAL A 119 2.33 4.54 -0.82
CA VAL A 119 1.42 5.59 -0.34
C VAL A 119 2.05 6.30 0.83
N ASP A 120 2.02 7.63 0.83
CA ASP A 120 2.22 8.42 2.03
C ASP A 120 0.95 8.31 2.89
N ILE A 121 1.04 7.65 4.04
CA ILE A 121 -0.13 7.38 4.88
C ILE A 121 -0.72 8.62 5.57
N TYR A 122 -0.01 9.75 5.58
CA TYR A 122 -0.52 11.00 6.15
C TYR A 122 -1.34 11.79 5.14
N SER A 123 -0.86 11.91 3.90
CA SER A 123 -1.56 12.64 2.83
C SER A 123 -2.49 11.77 2.00
N GLY A 124 -2.28 10.45 1.99
CA GLY A 124 -2.92 9.51 1.07
C GLY A 124 -2.39 9.58 -0.35
N GLU A 125 -1.32 10.34 -0.60
CA GLU A 125 -0.73 10.48 -1.93
C GLU A 125 -0.04 9.18 -2.37
N VAL A 126 -0.35 8.75 -3.59
CA VAL A 126 0.34 7.64 -4.26
C VAL A 126 1.64 8.16 -4.87
N VAL A 127 2.77 7.72 -4.35
CA VAL A 127 4.11 8.19 -4.76
C VAL A 127 4.75 7.26 -5.78
N ASP A 128 4.35 5.99 -5.81
CA ASP A 128 4.84 4.99 -6.76
C ASP A 128 3.76 3.94 -7.03
N VAL A 129 3.76 3.34 -8.23
CA VAL A 129 2.82 2.30 -8.63
C VAL A 129 3.52 1.21 -9.42
N ILE A 130 3.20 -0.04 -9.11
CA ILE A 130 3.56 -1.20 -9.92
C ILE A 130 2.28 -1.97 -10.23
N TYR A 131 1.95 -1.99 -11.52
CA TYR A 131 0.75 -2.65 -12.01
C TYR A 131 0.96 -4.14 -12.16
N ASP A 132 -0.13 -4.91 -12.01
CA ASP A 132 -0.17 -6.35 -12.25
C ASP A 132 0.93 -7.10 -11.47
N PHE A 133 1.20 -6.61 -10.26
CA PHE A 133 2.26 -7.10 -9.39
C PHE A 133 1.88 -8.46 -8.78
N PHE A 134 0.61 -8.62 -8.42
CA PHE A 134 0.04 -9.89 -7.96
C PHE A 134 -0.58 -10.67 -9.12
N TRP A 135 -0.97 -11.93 -8.88
CA TRP A 135 -1.64 -12.81 -9.85
C TRP A 135 -3.10 -13.02 -9.50
#